data_AF-A0AAD4ZZ91-F1
#
_entry.id   AF-A0AAD4ZZ91-F1
#
_cell.length_a   1.000
_cell.length_b   1.000
_cell.length_c   1.000
_cell.angle_alpha   90.00
_cell.angle_beta   90.00
_cell.angle_gamma   90.00
#
_symmetry.space_group_name_H-M   'P 1'
#
loop_
_entity.id
_entity.type
_entity.pdbx_description
1 polymer ?
#
loop_
_entity_poly.entity_id
_entity_poly.type
_entity_poly.pdbx_seq_one_letter_code
_entity_poly.pdbx_strand_id
1 'polypeptide(L)'
;MRAGGSLRALLVKEKQSRRRVSTPCVVLFLTCFGTAASLECPRKCVCTGTTVECTRQNLTFIPQPIPSNTTTLLISGNDIPRLSYESFPARLDSLAQLYLPENRIEQVDPGVFDNLPSLSLLDLSNNKIQIFSADAFPRNNTLQVLNLSNSLYNFSYADAFYNLLNHSVPKLSKLILANNDLIFLPDDVFSSLPELDTLDLRNNSLVSIKNVNFGNQALITLDLRNNTLKELSNETLRDFSQIPGLQLYLLGNQWACDCNIEDMVLWLQSSNIVVDKQNLTCTQPENMRTYQLVQLKHTELQCPDHGNMEVTLGTSYVFLGMVLALIGVIFLLVLYLNRKGIKRWIYNIRDACRDHMEGYHYRYEINSDPRLTNLSLNSDV
;
A
#
# COMPACT_ATOMS: atom_id res chain seq x y z
N MET A 1 -24.38 -122.51 14.53
CA MET A 1 -23.24 -121.64 14.91
C MET A 1 -23.62 -120.23 14.44
N ARG A 2 -23.87 -119.22 15.29
CA ARG A 2 -22.90 -118.29 15.94
C ARG A 2 -21.82 -117.80 14.95
N ALA A 3 -21.47 -116.51 14.77
CA ALA A 3 -21.96 -115.18 15.25
C ALA A 3 -21.33 -114.07 14.32
N GLY A 4 -21.61 -112.76 14.36
CA GLY A 4 -22.59 -111.94 15.11
C GLY A 4 -22.09 -110.50 15.41
N GLY A 5 -22.66 -109.46 14.78
CA GLY A 5 -22.27 -108.02 14.90
C GLY A 5 -21.46 -107.49 13.68
N SER A 6 -21.25 -106.18 13.43
CA SER A 6 -21.86 -104.95 14.00
C SER A 6 -21.48 -103.70 13.17
N LEU A 7 -22.16 -102.56 13.41
CA LEU A 7 -21.74 -101.14 13.25
C LEU A 7 -21.77 -100.38 11.88
N ARG A 8 -22.70 -99.40 11.83
CA ARG A 8 -22.57 -97.97 11.43
C ARG A 8 -22.06 -97.51 10.03
N ALA A 9 -23.03 -97.06 9.24
CA ALA A 9 -23.22 -95.67 8.75
C ALA A 9 -22.13 -94.92 7.95
N LEU A 10 -22.50 -94.44 6.74
CA LEU A 10 -22.28 -93.05 6.31
C LEU A 10 -23.23 -92.61 5.18
N LEU A 11 -23.47 -91.30 5.14
CA LEU A 11 -24.45 -90.53 4.35
C LEU A 11 -24.25 -90.57 2.82
N VAL A 12 -25.35 -90.65 2.05
CA VAL A 12 -25.77 -89.61 1.07
C VAL A 12 -27.31 -89.60 1.00
N LYS A 13 -27.94 -88.42 0.99
CA LYS A 13 -29.36 -88.24 0.62
C LYS A 13 -29.47 -87.09 -0.39
N GLU A 14 -29.89 -87.40 -1.61
CA GLU A 14 -30.26 -86.40 -2.60
C GLU A 14 -31.49 -85.60 -2.16
N LYS A 15 -31.55 -84.33 -2.54
CA LYS A 15 -32.64 -83.41 -2.18
C LYS A 15 -33.09 -82.64 -3.41
N GLN A 16 -33.99 -83.24 -4.20
CA GLN A 16 -34.45 -82.66 -5.45
C GLN A 16 -35.68 -81.75 -5.25
N SER A 17 -35.71 -80.68 -6.05
CA SER A 17 -36.61 -79.53 -5.95
C SER A 17 -38.11 -79.83 -6.13
N ARG A 18 -38.96 -79.15 -5.34
CA ARG A 18 -40.35 -78.74 -5.69
C ARG A 18 -40.93 -77.76 -4.65
N ARG A 19 -41.12 -76.49 -5.02
CA ARG A 19 -42.06 -75.52 -4.39
C ARG A 19 -42.67 -74.71 -5.54
N ARG A 20 -43.94 -74.97 -5.91
CA ARG A 20 -45.19 -74.35 -5.41
C ARG A 20 -45.26 -72.83 -5.58
N VAL A 21 -46.27 -72.43 -6.34
CA VAL A 21 -46.59 -71.06 -6.78
C VAL A 21 -47.18 -70.23 -5.64
N SER A 22 -46.78 -68.96 -5.58
CA SER A 22 -47.53 -67.89 -4.89
C SER A 22 -47.18 -66.53 -5.51
N THR A 23 -48.11 -65.93 -6.24
CA THR A 23 -48.11 -64.49 -6.53
C THR A 23 -48.38 -63.71 -5.24
N PRO A 24 -47.73 -62.54 -5.06
CA PRO A 24 -48.54 -61.33 -4.98
C PRO A 24 -47.90 -60.08 -5.62
N CYS A 25 -48.77 -59.09 -5.89
CA CYS A 25 -48.53 -57.66 -6.09
C CYS A 25 -47.13 -57.19 -6.53
N VAL A 26 -47.01 -56.87 -7.83
CA VAL A 26 -46.05 -55.85 -8.29
C VAL A 26 -46.54 -54.49 -7.78
N VAL A 27 -46.01 -54.04 -6.64
CA VAL A 27 -46.12 -52.64 -6.24
C VAL A 27 -45.20 -51.85 -7.16
N LEU A 28 -45.79 -51.15 -8.11
CA LEU A 28 -45.08 -50.24 -9.01
C LEU A 28 -44.63 -49.02 -8.20
N PHE A 29 -43.51 -49.15 -7.48
CA PHE A 29 -42.79 -47.98 -7.00
C PHE A 29 -42.31 -47.20 -8.22
N LEU A 30 -43.07 -46.14 -8.56
CA LEU A 30 -42.57 -45.03 -9.35
C LEU A 30 -41.43 -44.41 -8.54
N THR A 31 -40.22 -44.93 -8.74
CA THR A 31 -38.99 -44.27 -8.34
C THR A 31 -38.91 -42.98 -9.14
N CYS A 32 -39.39 -41.91 -8.53
CA CYS A 32 -39.20 -40.57 -9.03
C CYS A 32 -37.69 -40.28 -8.98
N PHE A 33 -36.98 -40.62 -10.06
CA PHE A 33 -35.61 -40.18 -10.33
C PHE A 33 -35.61 -38.69 -10.72
N GLY A 34 -36.25 -37.87 -9.89
CA GLY A 34 -35.93 -36.48 -9.76
C GLY A 34 -34.81 -36.38 -8.73
N THR A 35 -33.55 -36.32 -9.18
CA THR A 35 -32.46 -35.80 -8.36
C THR A 35 -32.64 -34.29 -8.24
N ALA A 36 -33.70 -33.87 -7.55
CA ALA A 36 -33.70 -32.60 -6.86
C ALA A 36 -32.63 -32.73 -5.79
N ALA A 37 -31.42 -32.23 -6.09
CA ALA A 37 -30.43 -31.98 -5.06
C ALA A 37 -31.14 -31.12 -4.02
N SER A 38 -31.33 -31.66 -2.81
CA SER A 38 -31.96 -30.93 -1.73
C SER A 38 -31.12 -29.67 -1.50
N LEU A 39 -31.75 -28.50 -1.57
CA LEU A 39 -31.17 -27.25 -1.08
C LEU A 39 -31.09 -27.36 0.45
N GLU A 40 -30.15 -28.18 0.92
CA GLU A 40 -29.87 -28.32 2.34
C GLU A 40 -29.18 -27.06 2.81
N CYS A 41 -29.96 -26.21 3.47
CA CYS A 41 -29.46 -25.02 4.12
C CYS A 41 -28.41 -25.42 5.18
N PRO A 42 -27.27 -24.71 5.29
CA PRO A 42 -26.28 -25.04 6.30
C PRO A 42 -26.88 -24.97 7.70
N ARG A 43 -26.45 -25.86 8.60
CA ARG A 43 -26.95 -25.88 9.98
C ARG A 43 -26.63 -24.55 10.68
N LYS A 44 -27.59 -24.07 11.47
CA LYS A 44 -27.64 -22.72 12.10
C LYS A 44 -27.89 -21.55 11.14
N CYS A 45 -28.00 -21.77 9.83
CA CYS A 45 -28.31 -20.71 8.87
C CYS A 45 -29.80 -20.72 8.46
N VAL A 46 -30.24 -19.61 7.88
CA VAL A 46 -31.56 -19.44 7.25
C VAL A 46 -31.34 -19.22 5.76
N CYS A 47 -32.10 -19.92 4.92
CA CYS A 47 -32.00 -19.82 3.48
C CYS A 47 -33.31 -19.33 2.88
N THR A 48 -33.26 -18.23 2.13
CA THR A 48 -34.42 -17.57 1.52
C THR A 48 -34.10 -17.22 0.08
N GLY A 49 -34.76 -17.90 -0.87
CA GLY A 49 -34.45 -17.77 -2.30
C GLY A 49 -33.05 -18.28 -2.61
N THR A 50 -32.18 -17.37 -3.09
CA THR A 50 -30.75 -17.61 -3.35
C THR A 50 -29.84 -16.98 -2.30
N THR A 51 -30.40 -16.50 -1.18
CA THR A 51 -29.66 -15.91 -0.07
C THR A 51 -29.50 -16.92 1.06
N VAL A 52 -28.28 -17.03 1.59
CA VAL A 52 -27.96 -17.84 2.78
C VAL A 52 -27.47 -16.88 3.87
N GLU A 53 -28.16 -16.86 5.01
CA GLU A 53 -27.84 -15.99 6.15
C GLU A 53 -27.47 -16.80 7.40
N CYS A 54 -26.32 -16.50 7.98
CA CYS A 54 -25.72 -17.19 9.12
C CYS A 54 -25.30 -16.18 10.22
N THR A 55 -26.22 -15.31 10.64
CA THR A 55 -25.93 -14.16 11.53
C THR A 55 -25.93 -14.54 13.01
N ARG A 56 -24.86 -14.20 13.74
CA ARG A 56 -24.69 -14.38 15.21
C ARG A 56 -24.98 -15.79 15.72
N GLN A 57 -24.29 -16.77 15.14
CA GLN A 57 -24.47 -18.21 15.39
C GLN A 57 -23.28 -18.88 16.11
N ASN A 58 -22.32 -18.07 16.58
CA ASN A 58 -21.04 -18.50 17.17
C ASN A 58 -20.32 -19.52 16.28
N LEU A 59 -20.23 -19.21 14.98
CA LEU A 59 -19.53 -20.01 13.99
C LEU A 59 -18.02 -19.72 14.04
N THR A 60 -17.20 -20.76 14.05
CA THR A 60 -15.73 -20.67 13.97
C THR A 60 -15.19 -21.02 12.58
N PHE A 61 -16.06 -21.40 11.65
CA PHE A 61 -15.78 -21.74 10.26
C PHE A 61 -17.01 -21.46 9.39
N ILE A 62 -16.84 -21.37 8.07
CA ILE A 62 -17.95 -21.21 7.12
C ILE A 62 -18.77 -22.51 7.05
N PRO A 63 -20.07 -22.50 7.36
CA PRO A 63 -20.87 -23.72 7.51
C PRO A 63 -21.19 -24.36 6.16
N GLN A 64 -21.21 -25.70 6.14
CA GLN A 64 -21.41 -26.51 4.95
C GLN A 64 -22.64 -27.44 5.10
N PRO A 65 -23.27 -27.89 3.99
CA PRO A 65 -23.02 -27.46 2.62
C PRO A 65 -23.65 -26.10 2.30
N ILE A 66 -23.00 -25.31 1.45
CA ILE A 66 -23.61 -24.10 0.85
C ILE A 66 -24.37 -24.53 -0.42
N PRO A 67 -25.66 -24.17 -0.60
CA PRO A 67 -26.41 -24.45 -1.82
C PRO A 67 -25.74 -23.86 -3.08
N SER A 68 -25.62 -24.62 -4.15
CA SER A 68 -24.90 -24.22 -5.38
C SER A 68 -25.55 -23.05 -6.14
N ASN A 69 -26.84 -22.80 -5.91
CA ASN A 69 -27.58 -21.66 -6.45
C ASN A 69 -27.50 -20.40 -5.58
N THR A 70 -26.67 -20.39 -4.53
CA THR A 70 -26.51 -19.21 -3.65
C THR A 70 -25.90 -18.05 -4.45
N THR A 71 -26.58 -16.91 -4.46
CA THR A 71 -26.08 -15.65 -5.06
C THR A 71 -25.46 -14.72 -4.01
N THR A 72 -25.93 -14.84 -2.78
CA THR A 72 -25.61 -13.93 -1.68
C THR A 72 -25.42 -14.74 -0.40
N LEU A 73 -24.22 -14.67 0.19
CA LEU A 73 -23.87 -15.35 1.43
C LEU A 73 -23.54 -14.32 2.50
N LEU A 74 -24.33 -14.30 3.59
CA LEU A 74 -24.15 -13.41 4.72
C LEU A 74 -23.76 -14.21 5.96
N ILE A 75 -22.57 -13.99 6.50
CA ILE A 75 -22.05 -14.65 7.70
C ILE A 75 -21.53 -13.56 8.63
N SER A 76 -22.45 -12.84 9.27
CA SER A 76 -22.13 -11.67 10.11
C SER A 76 -22.14 -11.98 11.61
N GLY A 77 -21.24 -11.36 12.37
CA GLY A 77 -21.26 -11.44 13.83
C GLY A 77 -20.87 -12.81 14.40
N ASN A 78 -19.86 -13.47 13.83
CA ASN A 78 -19.37 -14.79 14.29
C ASN A 78 -17.88 -14.73 14.71
N ASP A 79 -17.28 -15.89 14.97
CA ASP A 79 -15.94 -16.04 15.54
C ASP A 79 -14.97 -16.73 14.55
N ILE A 80 -15.16 -16.51 13.24
CA ILE A 80 -14.32 -17.10 12.19
C ILE A 80 -12.93 -16.43 12.20
N PRO A 81 -11.82 -17.16 12.44
CA PRO A 81 -10.49 -16.56 12.60
C PRO A 81 -9.69 -16.46 11.29
N ARG A 82 -10.02 -17.28 10.29
CA ARG A 82 -9.24 -17.45 9.07
C ARG A 82 -10.12 -17.89 7.91
N LEU A 83 -9.83 -17.35 6.72
CA LEU A 83 -10.38 -17.83 5.46
C LEU A 83 -9.30 -18.66 4.74
N SER A 84 -9.66 -19.87 4.35
CA SER A 84 -8.80 -20.85 3.66
C SER A 84 -9.59 -21.65 2.63
N TYR A 85 -8.93 -22.46 1.81
CA TYR A 85 -9.58 -23.33 0.82
C TYR A 85 -10.78 -24.13 1.40
N GLU A 86 -10.65 -24.64 2.63
CA GLU A 86 -11.70 -25.37 3.37
C GLU A 86 -12.96 -24.52 3.70
N SER A 87 -12.88 -23.20 3.54
CA SER A 87 -14.00 -22.28 3.70
C SER A 87 -14.95 -22.31 2.48
N PHE A 88 -14.41 -22.57 1.29
CA PHE A 88 -15.15 -22.67 0.02
C PHE A 88 -14.71 -23.90 -0.79
N PRO A 89 -14.90 -25.13 -0.27
CA PRO A 89 -14.39 -26.35 -0.90
C PRO A 89 -15.19 -26.77 -2.16
N ALA A 90 -16.40 -26.25 -2.31
CA ALA A 90 -17.26 -26.45 -3.48
C ALA A 90 -17.28 -25.19 -4.36
N ARG A 91 -17.33 -25.39 -5.69
CA ARG A 91 -17.41 -24.30 -6.66
C ARG A 91 -18.82 -23.70 -6.67
N LEU A 92 -18.92 -22.40 -6.42
CA LEU A 92 -20.19 -21.66 -6.31
C LEU A 92 -20.34 -20.68 -7.48
N ASP A 93 -20.71 -21.21 -8.65
CA ASP A 93 -20.83 -20.44 -9.90
C ASP A 93 -21.76 -19.22 -9.83
N SER A 94 -22.77 -19.24 -8.95
CA SER A 94 -23.74 -18.14 -8.81
C SER A 94 -23.38 -17.11 -7.73
N LEU A 95 -22.37 -17.36 -6.88
CA LEU A 95 -22.11 -16.50 -5.73
C LEU A 95 -21.44 -15.19 -6.18
N ALA A 96 -22.23 -14.11 -6.13
CA ALA A 96 -21.80 -12.77 -6.54
C ALA A 96 -21.43 -11.87 -5.35
N GLN A 97 -22.05 -12.10 -4.19
CA GLN A 97 -21.86 -11.25 -3.01
C GLN A 97 -21.55 -12.09 -1.76
N LEU A 98 -20.42 -11.80 -1.13
CA LEU A 98 -19.97 -12.45 0.10
C LEU A 98 -19.79 -11.40 1.20
N TYR A 99 -20.61 -11.50 2.25
CA TYR A 99 -20.54 -10.63 3.43
C TYR A 99 -20.05 -11.43 4.64
N LEU A 100 -18.88 -11.06 5.14
CA LEU A 100 -18.25 -11.58 6.36
C LEU A 100 -17.99 -10.48 7.42
N PRO A 101 -18.87 -9.47 7.60
CA PRO A 101 -18.59 -8.38 8.55
C PRO A 101 -18.74 -8.83 10.00
N GLU A 102 -18.02 -8.16 10.91
CA GLU A 102 -18.07 -8.44 12.35
C GLU A 102 -17.68 -9.90 12.68
N ASN A 103 -16.62 -10.40 12.04
CA ASN A 103 -15.99 -11.67 12.41
C ASN A 103 -14.69 -11.40 13.18
N ARG A 104 -13.81 -12.41 13.28
CA ARG A 104 -12.46 -12.28 13.86
C ARG A 104 -11.39 -12.66 12.85
N ILE A 105 -11.62 -12.40 11.56
CA ILE A 105 -10.73 -12.87 10.49
C ILE A 105 -9.40 -12.12 10.63
N GLU A 106 -8.35 -12.88 10.93
CA GLU A 106 -6.97 -12.40 11.05
C GLU A 106 -6.13 -12.75 9.80
N GLN A 107 -6.52 -13.80 9.07
CA GLN A 107 -5.79 -14.30 7.91
C GLN A 107 -6.71 -14.67 6.73
N VAL A 108 -6.33 -14.23 5.53
CA VAL A 108 -6.91 -14.62 4.24
C VAL A 108 -5.84 -15.31 3.40
N ASP A 109 -6.01 -16.61 3.18
CA ASP A 109 -5.03 -17.48 2.51
C ASP A 109 -4.98 -17.34 0.98
N PRO A 110 -3.88 -17.79 0.33
CA PRO A 110 -3.85 -18.00 -1.12
C PRO A 110 -4.98 -18.93 -1.62
N GLY A 111 -5.52 -18.64 -2.80
CA GLY A 111 -6.50 -19.46 -3.52
C GLY A 111 -7.87 -19.61 -2.85
N VAL A 112 -8.14 -18.91 -1.74
CA VAL A 112 -9.38 -19.07 -0.97
C VAL A 112 -10.64 -18.72 -1.77
N PHE A 113 -10.54 -17.84 -2.76
CA PHE A 113 -11.66 -17.41 -3.60
C PHE A 113 -11.66 -18.07 -5.00
N ASP A 114 -10.78 -19.04 -5.29
CA ASP A 114 -10.68 -19.71 -6.60
C ASP A 114 -11.98 -20.41 -7.02
N ASN A 115 -12.74 -20.91 -6.05
CA ASN A 115 -14.03 -21.57 -6.25
C ASN A 115 -15.22 -20.59 -6.41
N LEU A 116 -14.98 -19.27 -6.40
CA LEU A 116 -16.00 -18.21 -6.45
C LEU A 116 -15.86 -17.34 -7.73
N PRO A 117 -16.05 -17.91 -8.93
CA PRO A 117 -15.69 -17.27 -10.21
C PRO A 117 -16.50 -16.01 -10.53
N SER A 118 -17.68 -15.86 -9.95
CA SER A 118 -18.62 -14.75 -10.20
C SER A 118 -18.61 -13.69 -9.09
N LEU A 119 -17.68 -13.79 -8.13
CA LEU A 119 -17.63 -12.89 -6.97
C LEU A 119 -17.35 -11.45 -7.42
N SER A 120 -18.32 -10.56 -7.18
CA SER A 120 -18.25 -9.14 -7.53
C SER A 120 -18.16 -8.23 -6.32
N LEU A 121 -18.65 -8.68 -5.15
CA LEU A 121 -18.59 -7.94 -3.89
C LEU A 121 -18.07 -8.82 -2.76
N LEU A 122 -17.05 -8.33 -2.06
CA LEU A 122 -16.51 -8.91 -0.84
C LEU A 122 -16.54 -7.87 0.29
N ASP A 123 -17.31 -8.15 1.34
CA ASP A 123 -17.30 -7.36 2.57
C ASP A 123 -16.60 -8.13 3.69
N LEU A 124 -15.48 -7.58 4.14
CA LEU A 124 -14.67 -8.06 5.24
C LEU A 124 -14.56 -7.01 6.36
N SER A 125 -15.48 -6.04 6.43
CA SER A 125 -15.45 -4.97 7.43
C SER A 125 -15.54 -5.46 8.89
N ASN A 126 -15.04 -4.68 9.84
CA ASN A 126 -15.07 -5.02 11.27
C ASN A 126 -14.40 -6.39 11.57
N ASN A 127 -13.22 -6.62 11.00
CA ASN A 127 -12.39 -7.81 11.24
C ASN A 127 -11.02 -7.41 11.85
N LYS A 128 -10.02 -8.30 11.85
CA LYS A 128 -8.70 -8.07 12.46
C LYS A 128 -7.56 -8.56 11.56
N ILE A 129 -7.70 -8.30 10.26
CA ILE A 129 -6.84 -8.82 9.22
C ILE A 129 -5.41 -8.31 9.45
N GLN A 130 -4.53 -9.26 9.71
CA GLN A 130 -3.07 -9.09 9.80
C GLN A 130 -2.41 -9.62 8.53
N ILE A 131 -2.98 -10.66 7.90
CA ILE A 131 -2.42 -11.26 6.69
C ILE A 131 -3.50 -11.36 5.62
N PHE A 132 -3.30 -10.65 4.50
CA PHE A 132 -4.07 -10.84 3.28
C PHE A 132 -3.11 -11.28 2.18
N SER A 133 -3.26 -12.51 1.67
CA SER A 133 -2.42 -12.98 0.57
C SER A 133 -2.77 -12.27 -0.74
N ALA A 134 -1.76 -11.79 -1.47
CA ALA A 134 -1.95 -11.30 -2.84
C ALA A 134 -2.56 -12.39 -3.75
N ASP A 135 -2.20 -13.66 -3.55
CA ASP A 135 -2.72 -14.78 -4.34
C ASP A 135 -4.09 -15.31 -3.85
N ALA A 136 -4.83 -14.56 -3.02
CA ALA A 136 -6.15 -14.98 -2.50
C ALA A 136 -7.25 -15.10 -3.58
N PHE A 137 -7.11 -14.37 -4.70
CA PHE A 137 -8.07 -14.33 -5.80
C PHE A 137 -7.51 -14.99 -7.07
N PRO A 138 -8.37 -15.65 -7.89
CA PRO A 138 -7.96 -16.14 -9.19
C PRO A 138 -7.64 -14.97 -10.14
N ARG A 139 -6.68 -15.17 -11.05
CA ARG A 139 -6.16 -14.11 -11.95
C ARG A 139 -7.21 -13.44 -12.85
N ASN A 140 -8.33 -14.10 -13.09
CA ASN A 140 -9.43 -13.64 -13.94
C ASN A 140 -10.67 -13.23 -13.14
N ASN A 141 -10.52 -12.91 -11.85
CA ASN A 141 -11.63 -12.51 -10.99
C ASN A 141 -12.39 -11.28 -11.51
N THR A 142 -13.60 -11.11 -10.97
CA THR A 142 -14.56 -10.06 -11.34
C THR A 142 -14.89 -9.14 -10.16
N LEU A 143 -13.99 -9.05 -9.17
CA LEU A 143 -14.25 -8.28 -7.96
C LEU A 143 -14.30 -6.78 -8.28
N GLN A 144 -15.43 -6.16 -8.01
CA GLN A 144 -15.71 -4.73 -8.23
C GLN A 144 -15.75 -3.96 -6.91
N VAL A 145 -16.26 -4.56 -5.84
CA VAL A 145 -16.43 -3.92 -4.54
C VAL A 145 -15.68 -4.68 -3.46
N LEU A 146 -14.76 -3.99 -2.78
CA LEU A 146 -14.01 -4.51 -1.63
C LEU A 146 -14.20 -3.58 -0.43
N ASN A 147 -14.84 -4.09 0.62
CA ASN A 147 -14.99 -3.38 1.89
C ASN A 147 -14.06 -3.98 2.95
N LEU A 148 -13.11 -3.17 3.42
CA LEU A 148 -12.13 -3.47 4.46
C LEU A 148 -12.18 -2.42 5.56
N SER A 149 -13.33 -1.76 5.77
CA SER A 149 -13.46 -0.75 6.83
C SER A 149 -13.35 -1.37 8.23
N ASN A 150 -12.55 -0.76 9.10
CA ASN A 150 -12.27 -1.27 10.46
C ASN A 150 -11.78 -2.73 10.45
N SER A 151 -10.80 -3.05 9.58
CA SER A 151 -10.33 -4.43 9.40
C SER A 151 -8.82 -4.61 9.32
N LEU A 152 -8.04 -3.55 9.06
CA LEU A 152 -6.59 -3.64 8.96
C LEU A 152 -5.96 -3.44 10.33
N TYR A 153 -5.46 -4.51 10.94
CA TYR A 153 -4.86 -4.47 12.28
C TYR A 153 -3.34 -4.56 12.20
N ASN A 154 -2.65 -3.58 12.80
CA ASN A 154 -1.18 -3.42 12.83
C ASN A 154 -0.54 -3.01 11.47
N PHE A 155 0.03 -1.79 11.43
CA PHE A 155 0.72 -1.21 10.27
C PHE A 155 1.81 -2.08 9.65
N SER A 156 2.42 -2.99 10.42
CA SER A 156 3.51 -3.87 9.94
C SER A 156 3.14 -4.75 8.75
N TYR A 157 1.85 -4.88 8.41
CA TYR A 157 1.35 -5.70 7.31
C TYR A 157 0.66 -4.91 6.19
N ALA A 158 0.70 -3.57 6.24
CA ALA A 158 0.10 -2.73 5.22
C ALA A 158 0.63 -3.07 3.81
N ASP A 159 1.93 -3.38 3.69
CA ASP A 159 2.58 -3.85 2.47
C ASP A 159 1.90 -5.08 1.83
N ALA A 160 1.41 -6.04 2.64
CA ALA A 160 0.72 -7.22 2.10
C ALA A 160 -0.61 -6.84 1.44
N PHE A 161 -1.34 -5.91 2.04
CA PHE A 161 -2.57 -5.36 1.49
C PHE A 161 -2.31 -4.48 0.25
N TYR A 162 -1.25 -3.67 0.25
CA TYR A 162 -0.88 -2.88 -0.93
C TYR A 162 -0.44 -3.75 -2.11
N ASN A 163 0.25 -4.87 -1.85
CA ASN A 163 0.58 -5.85 -2.88
C ASN A 163 -0.67 -6.52 -3.49
N LEU A 164 -1.71 -6.78 -2.69
CA LEU A 164 -3.01 -7.27 -3.18
C LEU A 164 -3.65 -6.28 -4.16
N LEU A 165 -3.70 -4.98 -3.80
CA LEU A 165 -4.28 -3.95 -4.66
C LEU A 165 -3.54 -3.85 -6.00
N ASN A 166 -2.20 -3.95 -5.98
CA ASN A 166 -1.39 -3.79 -7.19
C ASN A 166 -1.44 -4.97 -8.17
N HIS A 167 -1.74 -6.19 -7.71
CA HIS A 167 -1.60 -7.39 -8.54
C HIS A 167 -2.88 -8.19 -8.78
N SER A 168 -3.89 -8.06 -7.90
CA SER A 168 -4.89 -9.12 -7.74
C SER A 168 -6.32 -8.70 -8.00
N VAL A 169 -6.63 -7.40 -8.02
CA VAL A 169 -8.01 -6.88 -8.14
C VAL A 169 -8.15 -5.79 -9.23
N PRO A 170 -7.76 -6.07 -10.49
CA PRO A 170 -7.66 -5.03 -11.55
C PRO A 170 -9.00 -4.43 -12.00
N LYS A 171 -10.13 -5.03 -11.61
CA LYS A 171 -11.51 -4.58 -11.93
C LYS A 171 -12.22 -3.88 -10.76
N LEU A 172 -11.46 -3.53 -9.73
CA LEU A 172 -12.02 -2.93 -8.52
C LEU A 172 -12.48 -1.50 -8.82
N SER A 173 -13.80 -1.30 -8.80
CA SER A 173 -14.41 0.02 -8.99
C SER A 173 -14.67 0.76 -7.68
N LYS A 174 -14.86 0.02 -6.57
CA LYS A 174 -15.11 0.60 -5.25
C LYS A 174 -14.26 -0.04 -4.15
N LEU A 175 -13.45 0.79 -3.50
CA LEU A 175 -12.59 0.42 -2.38
C LEU A 175 -12.97 1.21 -1.12
N ILE A 176 -13.32 0.49 -0.05
CA ILE A 176 -13.66 1.09 1.25
C ILE A 176 -12.59 0.71 2.28
N LEU A 177 -11.86 1.72 2.75
CA LEU A 177 -10.75 1.64 3.71
C LEU A 177 -10.98 2.53 4.94
N ALA A 178 -12.22 2.90 5.20
CA ALA A 178 -12.60 3.75 6.32
C ALA A 178 -12.28 3.13 7.69
N ASN A 179 -11.89 3.94 8.69
CA ASN A 179 -11.64 3.47 10.07
C ASN A 179 -10.49 2.44 10.21
N ASN A 180 -9.39 2.59 9.48
CA ASN A 180 -8.21 1.68 9.55
C ASN A 180 -6.97 2.36 10.13
N ASP A 181 -7.13 3.49 10.81
CA ASP A 181 -6.06 4.31 11.41
C ASP A 181 -4.90 4.70 10.46
N LEU A 182 -5.09 4.62 9.13
CA LEU A 182 -4.03 4.82 8.13
C LEU A 182 -3.38 6.21 8.29
N ILE A 183 -2.06 6.27 8.49
CA ILE A 183 -1.31 7.53 8.71
C ILE A 183 -0.74 8.09 7.40
N PHE A 184 -0.34 7.18 6.50
CA PHE A 184 0.21 7.47 5.18
C PHE A 184 -0.28 6.43 4.18
N LEU A 185 -0.36 6.85 2.92
CA LEU A 185 -0.53 5.95 1.78
C LEU A 185 0.84 5.83 1.08
N PRO A 186 1.25 4.64 0.60
CA PRO A 186 2.42 4.52 -0.25
C PRO A 186 2.24 5.27 -1.56
N ASP A 187 3.36 5.70 -2.14
CA ASP A 187 3.39 6.23 -3.51
C ASP A 187 2.78 5.21 -4.49
N ASP A 188 2.04 5.69 -5.48
CA ASP A 188 1.42 4.89 -6.56
C ASP A 188 0.50 3.71 -6.12
N VAL A 189 0.05 3.66 -4.85
CA VAL A 189 -0.70 2.50 -4.28
C VAL A 189 -2.01 2.13 -4.99
N PHE A 190 -2.61 3.05 -5.74
CA PHE A 190 -3.83 2.82 -6.53
C PHE A 190 -3.58 2.84 -8.04
N SER A 191 -2.32 2.95 -8.49
CA SER A 191 -1.95 3.07 -9.92
C SER A 191 -2.43 1.90 -10.78
N SER A 192 -2.56 0.71 -10.17
CA SER A 192 -2.98 -0.53 -10.86
C SER A 192 -4.48 -0.80 -10.77
N LEU A 193 -5.29 0.17 -10.33
CA LEU A 193 -6.75 0.09 -10.24
C LEU A 193 -7.42 1.02 -11.29
N PRO A 194 -7.39 0.67 -12.59
CA PRO A 194 -7.84 1.56 -13.67
C PRO A 194 -9.36 1.81 -13.67
N GLU A 195 -10.16 0.89 -13.12
CA GLU A 195 -11.62 0.98 -13.05
C GLU A 195 -12.13 1.67 -11.77
N LEU A 196 -11.25 2.16 -10.88
CA LEU A 196 -11.61 2.73 -9.58
C LEU A 196 -12.41 4.04 -9.71
N ASP A 197 -13.70 3.98 -9.36
CA ASP A 197 -14.62 5.13 -9.36
C ASP A 197 -14.86 5.72 -7.95
N THR A 198 -14.74 4.91 -6.90
CA THR A 198 -15.06 5.31 -5.52
C THR A 198 -13.98 4.82 -4.55
N LEU A 199 -13.30 5.77 -3.90
CA LEU A 199 -12.34 5.51 -2.84
C LEU A 199 -12.78 6.17 -1.53
N ASP A 200 -13.01 5.35 -0.50
CA ASP A 200 -13.43 5.82 0.82
C ASP A 200 -12.33 5.60 1.87
N LEU A 201 -11.71 6.70 2.29
CA LEU A 201 -10.61 6.77 3.26
C LEU A 201 -11.02 7.55 4.52
N ARG A 202 -12.32 7.71 4.79
CA ARG A 202 -12.78 8.50 5.94
C ARG A 202 -12.36 7.89 7.28
N ASN A 203 -12.30 8.70 8.33
CA ASN A 203 -11.97 8.26 9.70
C ASN A 203 -10.63 7.51 9.78
N ASN A 204 -9.61 7.96 9.05
CA ASN A 204 -8.24 7.46 9.18
C ASN A 204 -7.38 8.54 9.88
N SER A 205 -6.06 8.31 9.97
CA SER A 205 -5.10 9.27 10.56
C SER A 205 -4.24 9.96 9.50
N LEU A 206 -4.72 10.09 8.25
CA LEU A 206 -3.89 10.55 7.13
C LEU A 206 -3.40 11.97 7.36
N VAL A 207 -2.07 12.18 7.32
CA VAL A 207 -1.43 13.49 7.55
C VAL A 207 -1.24 14.26 6.24
N SER A 208 -1.04 13.55 5.12
CA SER A 208 -0.93 14.13 3.78
C SER A 208 -1.36 13.14 2.70
N ILE A 209 -1.85 13.65 1.58
CA ILE A 209 -2.00 12.92 0.31
C ILE A 209 -0.93 13.44 -0.64
N LYS A 210 0.01 12.59 -1.06
CA LYS A 210 1.12 12.89 -1.97
C LYS A 210 1.40 11.67 -2.84
N ASN A 211 1.83 11.87 -4.08
CA ASN A 211 2.19 10.80 -5.03
C ASN A 211 1.14 9.68 -5.19
N VAL A 212 -0.12 9.96 -4.85
CA VAL A 212 -1.21 9.01 -5.05
C VAL A 212 -1.65 9.18 -6.50
N ASN A 213 -0.90 8.52 -7.39
CA ASN A 213 -1.15 8.55 -8.82
C ASN A 213 -2.46 7.82 -9.13
N PHE A 214 -3.53 8.60 -9.26
CA PHE A 214 -4.85 8.14 -9.71
C PHE A 214 -4.86 7.90 -11.24
N GLY A 215 -3.84 7.18 -11.75
CA GLY A 215 -3.44 7.20 -13.16
C GLY A 215 -4.55 6.86 -14.15
N ASN A 216 -4.92 7.81 -15.00
CA ASN A 216 -6.03 7.72 -15.97
C ASN A 216 -7.40 7.29 -15.38
N GLN A 217 -7.60 7.40 -14.06
CA GLN A 217 -8.76 6.81 -13.41
C GLN A 217 -10.06 7.58 -13.67
N ALA A 218 -11.13 6.80 -13.82
CA ALA A 218 -12.50 7.29 -13.79
C ALA A 218 -12.97 7.60 -12.35
N LEU A 219 -12.11 8.18 -11.50
CA LEU A 219 -12.40 8.42 -10.09
C LEU A 219 -13.47 9.50 -9.94
N ILE A 220 -14.68 9.10 -9.55
CA ILE A 220 -15.84 9.97 -9.35
C ILE A 220 -15.88 10.47 -7.90
N THR A 221 -15.56 9.62 -6.92
CA THR A 221 -15.71 9.95 -5.49
C THR A 221 -14.45 9.65 -4.70
N LEU A 222 -13.94 10.65 -4.00
CA LEU A 222 -12.86 10.52 -3.01
C LEU A 222 -13.31 11.09 -1.66
N ASP A 223 -13.36 10.24 -0.64
CA ASP A 223 -13.76 10.63 0.72
C ASP A 223 -12.57 10.61 1.67
N LEU A 224 -12.10 11.80 2.06
CA LEU A 224 -10.98 12.02 2.99
C LEU A 224 -11.45 12.60 4.33
N ARG A 225 -12.75 12.52 4.64
CA ARG A 225 -13.32 13.13 5.86
C ARG A 225 -12.74 12.55 7.13
N ASN A 226 -12.67 13.37 8.18
CA ASN A 226 -12.18 12.98 9.50
C ASN A 226 -10.79 12.31 9.45
N ASN A 227 -9.84 12.96 8.77
CA ASN A 227 -8.42 12.61 8.79
C ASN A 227 -7.63 13.69 9.56
N THR A 228 -6.29 13.69 9.47
CA THR A 228 -5.42 14.67 10.17
C THR A 228 -4.73 15.64 9.20
N LEU A 229 -5.29 15.81 7.99
CA LEU A 229 -4.76 16.70 6.97
C LEU A 229 -4.74 18.15 7.49
N LYS A 230 -3.60 18.83 7.29
CA LYS A 230 -3.41 20.25 7.64
C LYS A 230 -3.55 21.18 6.45
N GLU A 231 -3.19 20.68 5.27
CA GLU A 231 -3.18 21.36 3.98
C GLU A 231 -3.22 20.28 2.88
N LEU A 232 -3.41 20.71 1.63
CA LEU A 232 -3.18 19.91 0.43
C LEU A 232 -2.06 20.60 -0.36
N SER A 233 -1.02 19.87 -0.76
CA SER A 233 0.09 20.48 -1.50
C SER A 233 -0.31 20.85 -2.93
N ASN A 234 0.40 21.81 -3.51
CA ASN A 234 0.17 22.31 -4.87
C ASN A 234 0.23 21.24 -5.96
N GLU A 235 0.93 20.14 -5.73
CA GLU A 235 0.93 18.95 -6.60
C GLU A 235 -0.42 18.24 -6.52
N THR A 236 -0.84 17.84 -5.31
CA THR A 236 -2.13 17.19 -5.05
C THR A 236 -3.33 18.04 -5.50
N LEU A 237 -3.27 19.36 -5.34
CA LEU A 237 -4.28 20.28 -5.85
C LEU A 237 -4.38 20.27 -7.38
N ARG A 238 -3.24 20.18 -8.09
CA ARG A 238 -3.21 20.05 -9.55
C ARG A 238 -3.75 18.70 -10.00
N ASP A 239 -3.34 17.62 -9.33
CA ASP A 239 -3.76 16.25 -9.64
C ASP A 239 -5.28 16.10 -9.52
N PHE A 240 -5.87 16.51 -8.40
CA PHE A 240 -7.33 16.53 -8.23
C PHE A 240 -8.03 17.40 -9.28
N SER A 241 -7.40 18.50 -9.72
CA SER A 241 -7.96 19.38 -10.76
C SER A 241 -7.90 18.79 -12.17
N GLN A 242 -7.10 17.73 -12.42
CA GLN A 242 -7.10 17.02 -13.70
C GLN A 242 -8.19 15.95 -13.79
N ILE A 243 -8.76 15.49 -12.66
CA ILE A 243 -9.74 14.40 -12.64
C ILE A 243 -11.14 14.95 -12.95
N PRO A 244 -11.75 14.61 -14.11
CA PRO A 244 -12.99 15.22 -14.56
C PRO A 244 -14.19 14.70 -13.77
N GLY A 245 -14.94 15.60 -13.13
CA GLY A 245 -16.16 15.26 -12.40
C GLY A 245 -15.94 14.69 -10.99
N LEU A 246 -14.71 14.73 -10.48
CA LEU A 246 -14.37 14.30 -9.12
C LEU A 246 -15.22 15.04 -8.06
N GLN A 247 -15.76 14.26 -7.13
CA GLN A 247 -16.41 14.71 -5.90
C GLN A 247 -15.49 14.42 -4.72
N LEU A 248 -14.89 15.46 -4.17
CA LEU A 248 -13.98 15.37 -3.03
C LEU A 248 -14.70 15.80 -1.74
N TYR A 249 -14.50 15.04 -0.66
CA TYR A 249 -15.02 15.34 0.67
C TYR A 249 -13.87 15.49 1.68
N LEU A 250 -13.83 16.63 2.38
CA LEU A 250 -12.69 17.10 3.18
C LEU A 250 -13.04 17.48 4.63
N LEU A 251 -14.33 17.44 5.02
CA LEU A 251 -14.80 17.81 6.35
C LEU A 251 -14.10 17.04 7.49
N GLY A 252 -13.87 17.70 8.63
CA GLY A 252 -13.34 17.06 9.85
C GLY A 252 -11.82 16.87 9.88
N ASN A 253 -11.09 17.49 8.96
CA ASN A 253 -9.63 17.54 8.96
C ASN A 253 -9.07 18.72 9.79
N GLN A 254 -7.78 18.65 10.14
CA GLN A 254 -7.10 19.57 11.06
C GLN A 254 -6.47 20.78 10.34
N TRP A 255 -7.24 21.44 9.46
CA TRP A 255 -6.76 22.53 8.61
C TRP A 255 -6.00 23.62 9.38
N ALA A 256 -4.76 23.89 8.95
CA ALA A 256 -3.87 24.89 9.53
C ALA A 256 -3.92 26.17 8.69
N CYS A 257 -4.63 27.17 9.19
CA CYS A 257 -4.82 28.46 8.54
C CYS A 257 -3.67 29.42 8.83
N ASP A 258 -2.47 29.02 8.41
CA ASP A 258 -1.29 29.88 8.28
C ASP A 258 -0.98 30.12 6.79
N CYS A 259 0.17 30.71 6.47
CA CYS A 259 0.50 31.07 5.09
C CYS A 259 0.58 29.86 4.13
N ASN A 260 0.88 28.66 4.61
CA ASN A 260 1.07 27.50 3.73
C ASN A 260 -0.23 27.02 3.07
N ILE A 261 -1.39 27.30 3.69
CA ILE A 261 -2.70 26.91 3.13
C ILE A 261 -3.22 27.89 2.05
N GLU A 262 -2.51 28.99 1.74
CA GLU A 262 -3.01 30.04 0.83
C GLU A 262 -3.43 29.49 -0.54
N ASP A 263 -2.58 28.69 -1.19
CA ASP A 263 -2.87 28.10 -2.50
C ASP A 263 -4.11 27.18 -2.44
N MET A 264 -4.30 26.45 -1.34
CA MET A 264 -5.48 25.62 -1.11
C MET A 264 -6.74 26.46 -0.92
N VAL A 265 -6.67 27.61 -0.24
CA VAL A 265 -7.80 28.55 -0.08
C VAL A 265 -8.21 29.12 -1.44
N LEU A 266 -7.26 29.58 -2.25
CA LEU A 266 -7.51 30.08 -3.61
C LEU A 266 -8.10 29.00 -4.53
N TRP A 267 -7.63 27.76 -4.38
CA TRP A 267 -8.19 26.61 -5.07
C TRP A 267 -9.63 26.29 -4.62
N LEU A 268 -9.94 26.29 -3.32
CA LEU A 268 -11.30 26.07 -2.81
C LEU A 268 -12.31 27.14 -3.28
N GLN A 269 -11.86 28.38 -3.42
CA GLN A 269 -12.67 29.50 -3.92
C GLN A 269 -13.04 29.33 -5.40
N SER A 270 -12.09 28.86 -6.22
CA SER A 270 -12.27 28.70 -7.67
C SER A 270 -12.85 27.33 -8.09
N SER A 271 -12.58 26.28 -7.33
CA SER A 271 -12.94 24.89 -7.64
C SER A 271 -14.32 24.51 -7.11
N ASN A 272 -15.07 23.68 -7.85
CA ASN A 272 -16.31 23.03 -7.39
C ASN A 272 -16.16 21.52 -7.15
N ILE A 273 -14.91 21.00 -7.15
CA ILE A 273 -14.58 19.59 -6.91
C ILE A 273 -14.90 19.20 -5.45
N VAL A 274 -14.67 20.11 -4.50
CA VAL A 274 -14.92 19.88 -3.08
C VAL A 274 -16.39 20.15 -2.75
N VAL A 275 -17.13 19.08 -2.46
CA VAL A 275 -18.59 19.12 -2.23
C VAL A 275 -18.92 19.80 -0.90
N ASP A 276 -18.11 19.57 0.14
CA ASP A 276 -18.32 20.09 1.49
C ASP A 276 -17.57 21.41 1.78
N LYS A 277 -17.08 22.12 0.74
CA LYS A 277 -16.18 23.30 0.88
C LYS A 277 -16.69 24.42 1.79
N GLN A 278 -18.01 24.62 1.85
CA GLN A 278 -18.63 25.66 2.68
C GLN A 278 -18.57 25.35 4.19
N ASN A 279 -18.35 24.09 4.56
CA ASN A 279 -18.31 23.62 5.94
C ASN A 279 -16.88 23.36 6.45
N LEU A 280 -15.85 23.60 5.61
CA LEU A 280 -14.45 23.45 6.01
C LEU A 280 -14.05 24.62 6.89
N THR A 281 -13.58 24.32 8.10
CA THR A 281 -13.15 25.33 9.07
C THR A 281 -11.73 25.12 9.56
N CYS A 282 -11.04 26.22 9.87
CA CYS A 282 -9.73 26.21 10.50
C CYS A 282 -9.78 25.48 11.85
N THR A 283 -8.75 24.66 12.08
CA THR A 283 -8.49 24.01 13.37
C THR A 283 -7.31 24.68 14.08
N GLN A 284 -6.29 25.09 13.32
CA GLN A 284 -5.16 25.88 13.81
C GLN A 284 -5.04 27.17 12.99
N PRO A 285 -4.46 28.26 13.52
CA PRO A 285 -4.19 28.50 14.94
C PRO A 285 -5.49 28.70 15.76
N GLU A 286 -5.42 28.54 17.10
CA GLU A 286 -6.62 28.54 17.98
C GLU A 286 -7.47 29.82 17.89
N ASN A 287 -6.86 30.98 17.58
CA ASN A 287 -7.59 32.25 17.38
C ASN A 287 -8.41 32.30 16.08
N MET A 288 -8.10 31.45 15.10
CA MET A 288 -8.85 31.30 13.84
C MET A 288 -9.75 30.07 13.84
N ARG A 289 -9.77 29.29 14.93
CA ARG A 289 -10.62 28.10 15.04
C ARG A 289 -12.08 28.43 14.71
N THR A 290 -12.72 27.58 13.91
CA THR A 290 -14.07 27.75 13.34
C THR A 290 -14.24 28.75 12.18
N TYR A 291 -13.20 29.52 11.78
CA TYR A 291 -13.27 30.34 10.57
C TYR A 291 -13.38 29.46 9.32
N GLN A 292 -14.23 29.84 8.36
CA GLN A 292 -14.46 29.05 7.14
C GLN A 292 -13.33 29.26 6.12
N LEU A 293 -12.68 28.16 5.69
CA LEU A 293 -11.52 28.20 4.78
C LEU A 293 -11.80 28.99 3.50
N VAL A 294 -12.94 28.75 2.88
CA VAL A 294 -13.31 29.39 1.59
C VAL A 294 -13.49 30.91 1.70
N GLN A 295 -13.67 31.46 2.91
CA GLN A 295 -13.85 32.90 3.14
C GLN A 295 -12.56 33.65 3.47
N LEU A 296 -11.46 32.92 3.74
CA LEU A 296 -10.19 33.52 4.15
C LEU A 296 -9.55 34.37 3.05
N LYS A 297 -8.80 35.38 3.48
CA LYS A 297 -8.02 36.29 2.64
C LYS A 297 -6.54 36.23 3.02
N HIS A 298 -5.66 36.51 2.06
CA HIS A 298 -4.21 36.62 2.25
C HIS A 298 -3.81 37.39 3.53
N THR A 299 -4.45 38.54 3.78
CA THR A 299 -4.19 39.41 4.96
C THR A 299 -4.47 38.76 6.31
N GLU A 300 -5.24 37.66 6.35
CA GLU A 300 -5.59 36.94 7.58
C GLU A 300 -4.62 35.77 7.86
N LEU A 301 -3.90 35.28 6.85
CA LEU A 301 -3.04 34.09 6.91
C LEU A 301 -1.63 34.34 7.48
N GLN A 302 -1.35 35.54 8.00
CA GLN A 302 -0.05 35.94 8.56
C GLN A 302 1.15 35.70 7.63
N CYS A 303 0.93 35.80 6.31
CA CYS A 303 1.99 35.59 5.32
C CYS A 303 3.14 36.59 5.46
N PRO A 304 4.39 36.18 5.19
CA PRO A 304 5.50 37.12 5.07
C PRO A 304 5.25 38.04 3.87
N ASP A 305 5.31 39.36 4.08
CA ASP A 305 5.32 40.33 2.97
C ASP A 305 6.56 40.08 2.10
N HIS A 306 6.36 39.41 0.95
CA HIS A 306 7.41 39.07 0.00
C HIS A 306 8.16 40.31 -0.54
N GLY A 307 7.61 41.52 -0.37
CA GLY A 307 8.27 42.79 -0.66
C GLY A 307 9.57 43.06 0.12
N ASN A 308 9.88 42.30 1.18
CA ASN A 308 11.12 42.46 1.98
C ASN A 308 12.17 41.34 1.78
N MET A 309 11.88 40.30 0.98
CA MET A 309 12.77 39.13 0.88
C MET A 309 13.95 39.34 -0.09
N GLU A 310 13.79 40.15 -1.15
CA GLU A 310 14.92 40.61 -1.98
C GLU A 310 15.90 41.46 -1.17
N VAL A 311 15.39 42.28 -0.25
CA VAL A 311 16.21 43.19 0.58
C VAL A 311 17.09 42.41 1.56
N THR A 312 16.57 41.35 2.19
CA THR A 312 17.33 40.56 3.16
C THR A 312 18.42 39.70 2.50
N LEU A 313 18.20 39.12 1.33
CA LEU A 313 19.30 38.47 0.59
C LEU A 313 20.33 39.51 0.10
N GLY A 314 19.88 40.64 -0.45
CA GLY A 314 20.77 41.70 -0.94
C GLY A 314 21.73 42.23 0.13
N THR A 315 21.22 42.51 1.34
CA THR A 315 22.05 43.00 2.46
C THR A 315 23.14 42.02 2.89
N SER A 316 22.86 40.70 2.86
CA SER A 316 23.84 39.65 3.18
C SER A 316 25.00 39.62 2.19
N TYR A 317 24.73 39.65 0.87
CA TYR A 317 25.78 39.66 -0.16
C TYR A 317 26.58 40.97 -0.18
N VAL A 318 25.94 42.11 0.07
CA VAL A 318 26.64 43.40 0.21
C VAL A 318 27.59 43.40 1.40
N PHE A 319 27.17 42.85 2.55
CA PHE A 319 28.03 42.73 3.73
C PHE A 319 29.23 41.79 3.47
N LEU A 320 29.00 40.64 2.83
CA LEU A 320 30.07 39.71 2.43
C LEU A 320 31.07 40.38 1.47
N GLY A 321 30.58 41.14 0.48
CA GLY A 321 31.41 41.90 -0.45
C GLY A 321 32.28 42.95 0.23
N MET A 322 31.72 43.68 1.20
CA MET A 322 32.44 44.66 2.02
C MET A 322 33.56 44.02 2.85
N VAL A 323 33.28 42.86 3.47
CA VAL A 323 34.29 42.11 4.25
C VAL A 323 35.41 41.59 3.37
N LEU A 324 35.10 41.01 2.20
CA LEU A 324 36.11 40.54 1.25
C LEU A 324 36.97 41.69 0.69
N ALA A 325 36.36 42.84 0.40
CA ALA A 325 37.09 44.03 -0.03
C ALA A 325 38.04 44.54 1.07
N LEU A 326 37.60 44.57 2.33
CA LEU A 326 38.43 44.96 3.48
C LEU A 326 39.63 44.02 3.65
N ILE A 327 39.41 42.70 3.57
CA ILE A 327 40.47 41.68 3.63
C ILE A 327 41.47 41.89 2.49
N GLY A 328 41.00 42.14 1.27
CA GLY A 328 41.84 42.43 0.10
C GLY A 328 42.71 43.68 0.30
N VAL A 329 42.14 44.77 0.82
CA VAL A 329 42.87 46.01 1.13
C VAL A 329 43.93 45.79 2.21
N ILE A 330 43.59 45.06 3.29
CA ILE A 330 44.54 44.72 4.36
C ILE A 330 45.69 43.86 3.80
N PHE A 331 45.39 42.85 2.99
CA PHE A 331 46.40 41.99 2.37
C PHE A 331 47.35 42.78 1.44
N LEU A 332 46.80 43.66 0.59
CA LEU A 332 47.60 44.55 -0.27
C LEU A 332 48.45 45.53 0.56
N LEU A 333 47.94 46.05 1.68
CA LEU A 333 48.70 46.90 2.59
C LEU A 333 49.87 46.13 3.24
N VAL A 334 49.65 44.90 3.70
CA VAL A 334 50.70 44.03 4.27
C VAL A 334 51.78 43.73 3.24
N LEU A 335 51.41 43.42 1.99
CA LEU A 335 52.36 43.25 0.88
C LEU A 335 53.11 44.55 0.56
N TYR A 336 52.44 45.70 0.58
CA TYR A 336 53.05 47.01 0.30
C TYR A 336 54.08 47.42 1.36
N LEU A 337 53.73 47.27 2.64
CA LEU A 337 54.64 47.55 3.76
C LEU A 337 55.86 46.62 3.74
N ASN A 338 55.64 45.33 3.49
CA ASN A 338 56.72 44.34 3.40
C ASN A 338 57.44 44.30 2.04
N ARG A 339 57.09 45.15 1.06
CA ARG A 339 57.60 45.04 -0.32
C ARG A 339 59.12 45.01 -0.45
N LYS A 340 59.85 45.70 0.45
CA LYS A 340 61.32 45.69 0.48
C LYS A 340 61.86 44.37 1.04
N GLY A 341 61.24 43.84 2.09
CA GLY A 341 61.57 42.54 2.68
C GLY A 341 61.29 41.40 1.70
N ILE A 342 60.10 41.39 1.08
CA ILE A 342 59.69 40.40 0.07
C ILE A 342 60.65 40.43 -1.13
N LYS A 343 61.01 41.61 -1.66
CA LYS A 343 62.01 41.71 -2.73
C LYS A 343 63.37 41.13 -2.31
N ARG A 344 63.86 41.47 -1.11
CA ARG A 344 65.13 40.95 -0.60
C ARG A 344 65.10 39.42 -0.42
N TRP A 345 63.99 38.88 0.09
CA TRP A 345 63.78 37.45 0.23
C TRP A 345 63.73 36.72 -1.13
N ILE A 346 63.05 37.30 -2.13
CA ILE A 346 63.02 36.78 -3.51
C ILE A 346 64.42 36.76 -4.13
N TYR A 347 65.21 37.83 -3.98
CA TYR A 347 66.59 37.85 -4.49
C TYR A 347 67.45 36.79 -3.77
N ASN A 348 67.42 36.75 -2.44
CA ASN A 348 68.15 35.74 -1.66
C ASN A 348 67.78 34.30 -2.06
N ILE A 349 66.51 34.00 -2.31
CA ILE A 349 66.07 32.66 -2.77
C ILE A 349 66.55 32.39 -4.18
N ARG A 350 66.41 33.33 -5.11
CA ARG A 350 66.87 33.16 -6.50
C ARG A 350 68.38 32.90 -6.54
N ASP A 351 69.13 33.63 -5.73
CA ASP A 351 70.59 33.53 -5.67
C ASP A 351 70.99 32.19 -5.01
N ALA A 352 70.33 31.76 -3.91
CA ALA A 352 70.53 30.43 -3.33
C ALA A 352 70.16 29.27 -4.28
N CYS A 353 69.09 29.40 -5.06
CA CYS A 353 68.73 28.44 -6.11
C CYS A 353 69.76 28.42 -7.25
N ARG A 354 70.35 29.58 -7.59
CA ARG A 354 71.41 29.69 -8.60
C ARG A 354 72.67 28.97 -8.13
N ASP A 355 73.14 29.24 -6.92
CA ASP A 355 74.33 28.60 -6.34
C ASP A 355 74.17 27.06 -6.30
N HIS A 356 72.95 26.59 -5.98
CA HIS A 356 72.64 25.17 -5.97
C HIS A 356 72.67 24.54 -7.38
N MET A 357 72.13 25.25 -8.39
CA MET A 357 72.20 24.85 -9.80
C MET A 357 73.63 24.81 -10.33
N GLU A 358 74.44 25.83 -10.05
CA GLU A 358 75.86 25.87 -10.45
C GLU A 358 76.65 24.73 -9.77
N GLY A 359 76.37 24.44 -8.50
CA GLY A 359 76.93 23.29 -7.78
C GLY A 359 76.58 21.92 -8.40
N TYR A 360 75.38 21.76 -8.97
CA TYR A 360 75.03 20.58 -9.76
C TYR A 360 75.79 20.54 -11.08
N HIS A 361 75.96 21.67 -11.77
CA HIS A 361 76.69 21.74 -13.05
C HIS A 361 78.16 21.32 -12.88
N TYR A 362 78.85 21.85 -11.87
CA TYR A 362 80.25 21.47 -11.57
C TYR A 362 80.39 19.99 -11.22
N ARG A 363 79.46 19.42 -10.43
CA ARG A 363 79.47 17.97 -10.15
C ARG A 363 79.19 17.12 -11.39
N TYR A 364 78.33 17.59 -12.29
CA TYR A 364 78.05 16.88 -13.53
C TYR A 364 79.27 16.87 -14.46
N GLU A 365 79.97 18.01 -14.61
CA GLU A 365 81.20 18.10 -15.40
C GLU A 365 82.32 17.19 -14.86
N ILE A 366 82.55 17.18 -13.54
CA ILE A 366 83.56 16.31 -12.91
C ILE A 366 83.25 14.83 -13.13
N ASN A 367 81.98 14.43 -12.94
CA ASN A 367 81.56 13.04 -13.14
C ASN A 367 81.51 12.62 -14.64
N SER A 368 81.56 13.59 -15.55
CA SER A 368 81.55 13.38 -17.00
C SER A 368 82.94 13.38 -17.63
N ASP A 369 84.02 13.63 -16.87
CA ASP A 369 85.39 13.56 -17.40
C ASP A 369 85.79 12.09 -17.68
N PRO A 370 85.95 11.68 -18.96
CA PRO A 370 86.24 10.29 -19.32
C PRO A 370 87.63 9.82 -18.85
N ARG A 371 88.48 10.70 -18.30
CA ARG A 371 89.72 10.31 -17.64
C ARG A 371 89.51 9.56 -16.33
N LEU A 372 88.47 9.91 -15.56
CA LEU A 372 88.21 9.28 -14.26
C LEU A 372 87.63 7.86 -14.39
N THR A 373 86.85 7.60 -15.44
CA THR A 373 86.23 6.28 -15.69
C THR A 373 87.23 5.16 -16.06
N ASN A 374 88.46 5.49 -16.46
CA ASN A 374 89.49 4.50 -16.81
C ASN A 374 90.40 4.09 -15.64
N LEU A 375 90.29 4.74 -14.48
CA LEU A 375 91.08 4.38 -13.29
C LEU A 375 90.42 3.25 -12.47
N SER A 376 89.08 3.12 -12.51
CA SER A 376 88.33 2.16 -11.69
C SER A 376 88.19 0.75 -12.27
N LEU A 377 88.91 0.42 -13.36
CA LEU A 377 88.88 -0.90 -14.00
C LEU A 377 90.17 -1.72 -13.82
N ASN A 378 91.20 -1.16 -13.16
CA ASN A 378 92.51 -1.80 -12.96
C ASN A 378 92.94 -1.90 -11.48
N SER A 379 92.01 -1.76 -10.53
CA SER A 379 92.26 -1.92 -9.09
C SER A 379 91.17 -2.76 -8.43
N ASP A 380 91.32 -4.07 -8.52
CA ASP A 380 91.38 -5.00 -7.38
C ASP A 380 91.22 -6.46 -7.86
N VAL A 381 92.37 -7.10 -8.07
CA VAL A 381 92.61 -8.56 -8.09
C VAL A 381 93.61 -8.85 -6.98
#